data_AF-A0A537YND0-F1
#
_entry.id   AF-A0A537YND0-F1
#
_cell.length_a   1.000
_cell.length_b   1.000
_cell.length_c   1.000
_cell.angle_alpha   90.00
_cell.angle_beta   90.00
_cell.angle_gamma   90.00
#
_symmetry.space_group_name_H-M   'P 1'
#
loop_
_entity.id
_entity.type
_entity.pdbx_description
1 polymer ?
#
loop_
_entity_poly.entity_id
_entity_poly.type
_entity_poly.pdbx_seq_one_letter_code
_entity_poly.pdbx_strand_id
1 'polypeptide(L)'
;MRSERGQGTVEWVGLVLLVSVAMLGLVAAGARVPGAPLARALADRILCAASLADGCGDEPALIAAYGSDVGRLVRQQMPAFTFEQGSRAVPVDFRRCRSSECGDASGEGLVDQTDQGLPVTAFVHVIDCREGAAEETEAGADCTGDRAGNLYVQYWTYYADSATLRGVPVAGAKGYHADDWESVQFRIGPDGSVDQRASSHHGYNYKRNSGNWASDAGVASHDGWGEATHLLLVSGGSHAGNAFAFAEIDRFTPSSRVHLVPLEPIAAEGGFEFAVSAPWLKKVWLDPEARGTD
;
A
#
# COMPACT_ATOMS: atom_id res chain seq x y z
N MET A 1 3.81 -29.70 35.03
CA MET A 1 4.63 -30.42 34.04
C MET A 1 4.86 -29.48 32.87
N ARG A 2 6.11 -29.09 32.61
CA ARG A 2 6.50 -28.24 31.48
C ARG A 2 6.50 -29.13 30.23
N SER A 3 5.73 -28.77 29.20
CA SER A 3 5.89 -29.39 27.87
C SER A 3 7.03 -28.66 27.15
N GLU A 4 8.13 -29.35 26.88
CA GLU A 4 9.10 -28.92 25.90
C GLU A 4 8.42 -28.91 24.52
N ARG A 5 8.37 -27.74 23.88
CA ARG A 5 8.15 -27.62 22.42
C ARG A 5 9.27 -26.77 21.89
N GLY A 6 10.18 -27.41 21.16
CA GLY A 6 11.36 -26.76 20.58
C GLY A 6 12.49 -27.75 20.30
N GLN A 7 12.18 -28.93 19.77
CA GLN A 7 13.22 -29.75 19.13
C GLN A 7 13.15 -29.42 17.64
N GLY A 8 14.20 -28.76 17.12
CA GLY A 8 14.38 -28.60 15.69
C GLY A 8 14.34 -29.97 15.03
N THR A 9 13.46 -30.15 14.04
CA THR A 9 13.32 -31.43 13.36
C THR A 9 14.63 -31.79 12.67
N VAL A 10 14.87 -33.08 12.43
CA VAL A 10 16.05 -33.56 11.68
C VAL A 10 16.15 -32.91 10.29
N GLU A 11 15.04 -32.45 9.73
CA GLU A 11 14.98 -31.70 8.47
C GLU A 11 15.65 -30.32 8.58
N TRP A 12 15.49 -29.63 9.72
CA TRP A 12 16.14 -28.34 9.96
C TRP A 12 17.66 -28.48 10.10
N VAL A 13 18.12 -29.53 10.79
CA VAL A 13 19.56 -29.81 10.90
C VAL A 13 20.14 -30.15 9.53
N GLY A 14 19.42 -30.94 8.73
CA GLY A 14 19.80 -31.25 7.34
C GLY A 14 19.89 -30.02 6.46
N LEU A 15 18.92 -29.11 6.53
CA LEU A 15 18.90 -27.87 5.76
C LEU A 15 20.07 -26.95 6.13
N VAL A 16 20.34 -26.76 7.43
CA VAL A 16 21.45 -25.93 7.91
C VAL A 16 22.80 -26.49 7.46
N LEU A 17 22.98 -27.81 7.52
CA LEU A 17 24.19 -28.47 7.01
C LEU A 17 24.37 -28.26 5.50
N LEU A 18 23.30 -28.41 4.73
CA LEU A 18 23.34 -28.26 3.27
C LEU A 18 23.70 -26.82 2.87
N VAL A 19 23.10 -25.82 3.51
CA VAL A 19 23.43 -24.40 3.31
C VAL A 19 24.88 -24.12 3.72
N SER A 20 25.35 -24.68 4.84
CA SER A 20 26.73 -24.49 5.31
C SER A 20 27.75 -25.06 4.33
N VAL A 21 27.50 -26.26 3.79
CA VAL A 21 28.36 -26.90 2.78
C VAL A 21 28.36 -26.10 1.47
N ALA A 22 27.20 -25.61 1.04
CA ALA A 22 27.10 -24.78 -0.16
C ALA A 22 27.90 -23.46 -0.02
N MET A 23 27.79 -22.80 1.13
CA MET A 23 28.54 -21.58 1.41
C MET A 23 30.05 -21.83 1.49
N LEU A 24 30.48 -22.93 2.14
CA LEU A 24 31.88 -23.36 2.14
C LEU A 24 32.39 -23.65 0.72
N GLY A 25 31.57 -24.27 -0.13
CA GLY A 25 31.89 -24.52 -1.53
C GLY A 25 32.09 -23.23 -2.33
N LEU A 26 31.22 -22.22 -2.12
CA LEU A 26 31.34 -20.91 -2.76
C LEU A 26 32.62 -20.15 -2.33
N VAL A 27 32.95 -20.20 -1.04
CA VAL A 27 34.19 -19.61 -0.51
C VAL A 27 35.42 -20.33 -1.08
N ALA A 28 35.40 -21.67 -1.10
CA ALA A 28 36.49 -22.47 -1.69
C ALA A 28 36.66 -22.22 -3.19
N ALA A 29 35.58 -21.89 -3.91
CA ALA A 29 35.61 -21.52 -5.33
C ALA A 29 36.05 -20.06 -5.59
N GLY A 30 36.44 -19.31 -4.56
CA GLY A 30 36.95 -17.95 -4.70
C GLY A 30 35.87 -16.89 -4.93
N ALA A 31 34.59 -17.23 -4.73
CA ALA A 31 33.51 -16.26 -4.84
C ALA A 31 33.62 -15.25 -3.68
N ARG A 32 33.72 -13.96 -4.01
CA ARG A 32 33.59 -12.87 -3.03
C ARG A 32 32.12 -12.73 -2.68
N VAL A 33 31.69 -13.42 -1.63
CA VAL A 33 30.34 -13.28 -1.09
C VAL A 33 30.28 -11.94 -0.33
N PRO A 34 29.38 -11.00 -0.68
CA PRO A 34 29.20 -9.75 0.07
C PRO A 34 28.68 -10.08 1.47
N GLY A 35 29.60 -10.25 2.42
CA GLY A 35 29.34 -10.95 3.68
C GLY A 35 28.31 -10.29 4.59
N ALA A 36 28.31 -8.96 4.71
CA ALA A 36 27.38 -8.26 5.60
C ALA A 36 25.98 -8.04 4.99
N PRO A 37 25.84 -7.58 3.72
CA PRO A 37 24.52 -7.36 3.13
C PRO A 37 23.76 -8.68 2.89
N LEU A 38 24.46 -9.73 2.42
CA LEU A 38 23.84 -11.03 2.19
C LEU A 38 23.48 -11.73 3.50
N ALA A 39 24.35 -11.67 4.53
CA ALA A 39 24.04 -12.24 5.83
C ALA A 39 22.86 -11.54 6.50
N ARG A 40 22.73 -10.21 6.34
CA ARG A 40 21.57 -9.46 6.83
C ARG A 40 20.29 -9.86 6.10
N ALA A 41 20.31 -9.88 4.77
CA ALA A 41 19.16 -10.31 3.97
C ALA A 41 18.73 -11.77 4.28
N LEU A 42 19.68 -12.67 4.52
CA LEU A 42 19.40 -14.06 4.91
C LEU A 42 18.88 -14.15 6.35
N ALA A 43 19.46 -13.41 7.29
CA ALA A 43 18.99 -13.36 8.68
C ALA A 43 17.57 -12.80 8.76
N ASP A 44 17.27 -11.73 8.02
CA ASP A 44 15.94 -11.14 7.94
C ASP A 44 14.93 -12.15 7.35
N ARG A 45 15.29 -12.86 6.27
CA ARG A 45 14.45 -13.93 5.70
C ARG A 45 14.23 -15.11 6.65
N ILE A 46 15.25 -15.52 7.42
CA ILE A 46 15.16 -16.62 8.39
C ILE A 46 14.33 -16.18 9.61
N LEU A 47 14.51 -14.96 10.10
CA LEU A 47 13.72 -14.40 11.20
C LEU A 47 12.26 -14.21 10.78
N CYS A 48 12.01 -13.77 9.55
CA CYS A 48 10.69 -13.71 8.97
C CYS A 48 10.04 -15.09 8.85
N ALA A 49 10.77 -16.09 8.35
CA ALA A 49 10.28 -17.47 8.25
C ALA A 49 10.07 -18.13 9.62
N ALA A 50 10.92 -17.84 10.61
CA ALA A 50 10.84 -18.38 11.96
C ALA A 50 9.77 -17.69 12.83
N SER A 51 9.40 -16.45 12.51
CA SER A 51 8.40 -15.71 13.29
C SER A 51 6.95 -16.13 13.03
N LEU A 52 6.64 -16.84 11.93
CA LEU A 52 5.26 -17.17 11.50
C LEU A 52 4.29 -15.97 11.55
N ALA A 53 4.81 -14.74 11.65
CA ALA A 53 4.04 -13.55 11.97
C ALA A 53 3.77 -12.77 10.69
N ASP A 54 2.47 -12.54 10.44
CA ASP A 54 1.96 -11.59 9.45
C ASP A 54 2.76 -10.28 9.53
N GLY A 55 3.53 -9.93 8.48
CA GLY A 55 4.21 -8.64 8.45
C GLY A 55 5.54 -8.59 7.69
N CYS A 56 6.19 -9.72 7.49
CA CYS A 56 7.62 -9.80 7.19
C CYS A 56 7.99 -9.92 5.68
N GLY A 57 7.00 -9.81 4.78
CA GLY A 57 7.22 -10.01 3.34
C GLY A 57 7.89 -8.81 2.64
N ASP A 58 7.48 -7.60 3.00
CA ASP A 58 7.74 -6.40 2.19
C ASP A 58 8.83 -5.51 2.77
N GLU A 59 9.17 -5.70 4.04
CA GLU A 59 10.15 -4.92 4.76
C GLU A 59 11.49 -4.81 4.01
N PRO A 60 12.05 -5.87 3.40
CA PRO A 60 13.27 -5.73 2.60
C PRO A 60 13.12 -4.81 1.38
N ALA A 61 11.96 -4.83 0.72
CA ALA A 61 11.69 -3.98 -0.44
C ALA A 61 11.50 -2.52 -0.03
N LEU A 62 10.79 -2.28 1.07
CA LEU A 62 10.60 -0.94 1.65
C LEU A 62 11.92 -0.34 2.14
N ILE A 63 12.77 -1.14 2.80
CA ILE A 63 14.11 -0.71 3.23
C ILE A 63 14.98 -0.39 2.03
N ALA A 64 14.92 -1.20 0.97
CA ALA A 64 15.69 -0.96 -0.25
C ALA A 64 15.24 0.33 -0.98
N ALA A 65 13.94 0.64 -0.96
CA ALA A 65 13.39 1.81 -1.62
C ALA A 65 13.56 3.10 -0.80
N TYR A 66 13.34 3.04 0.51
CA TYR A 66 13.18 4.23 1.37
C TYR A 66 14.16 4.29 2.55
N GLY A 67 14.99 3.26 2.74
CA GLY A 67 15.81 3.12 3.95
C GLY A 67 15.01 2.63 5.16
N SER A 68 15.74 2.31 6.24
CA SER A 68 15.15 1.64 7.42
C SER A 68 14.19 2.51 8.23
N ASP A 69 14.48 3.81 8.37
CA ASP A 69 13.62 4.71 9.14
C ASP A 69 12.28 4.94 8.44
N VAL A 70 12.33 5.37 7.18
CA VAL A 70 11.12 5.64 6.39
C VAL A 70 10.37 4.34 6.08
N GLY A 71 11.06 3.24 5.74
CA GLY A 71 10.40 1.95 5.51
C GLY A 71 9.61 1.45 6.72
N ARG A 72 10.10 1.70 7.94
CA ARG A 72 9.37 1.43 9.18
C ARG A 72 8.15 2.33 9.34
N LEU A 73 8.27 3.63 9.05
CA LEU A 73 7.14 4.56 9.08
C LEU A 73 6.08 4.18 8.05
N VAL A 74 6.47 3.79 6.83
CA VAL A 74 5.57 3.26 5.80
C VAL A 74 4.82 2.02 6.31
N ARG A 75 5.44 1.11 7.06
CA ARG A 75 4.69 -0.03 7.62
C ARG A 75 3.78 0.39 8.78
N GLN A 76 4.25 1.31 9.62
CA GLN A 76 3.51 1.80 10.79
C GLN A 76 2.25 2.58 10.40
N GLN A 77 2.32 3.39 9.34
CA GLN A 77 1.20 4.23 8.90
C GLN A 77 0.20 3.48 8.03
N MET A 78 0.49 2.23 7.62
CA MET A 78 -0.41 1.47 6.74
C MET A 78 -1.81 1.35 7.37
N PRO A 79 -2.86 1.88 6.73
CA PRO A 79 -4.21 1.75 7.27
C PRO A 79 -4.73 0.32 7.12
N ALA A 80 -5.69 -0.03 7.95
CA ALA A 80 -6.52 -1.18 7.69
C ALA A 80 -7.65 -0.81 6.71
N PHE A 81 -8.03 -1.73 5.85
CA PHE A 81 -9.09 -1.51 4.86
C PHE A 81 -10.42 -2.06 5.38
N THR A 82 -11.47 -1.26 5.25
CA THR A 82 -12.86 -1.65 5.47
C THR A 82 -13.60 -1.43 4.17
N PHE A 83 -14.46 -2.35 3.77
CA PHE A 83 -15.18 -2.24 2.50
C PHE A 83 -16.68 -2.15 2.76
N GLU A 84 -17.33 -1.18 2.11
CA GLU A 84 -18.78 -1.10 2.12
C GLU A 84 -19.41 -2.31 1.41
N GLN A 85 -20.66 -2.59 1.75
CA GLN A 85 -21.50 -3.57 1.06
C GLN A 85 -21.64 -3.25 -0.43
N GLY A 86 -21.78 -4.31 -1.25
CA GLY A 86 -22.16 -4.20 -2.66
C GLY A 86 -21.01 -4.33 -3.67
N SER A 87 -19.74 -4.31 -3.23
CA SER A 87 -18.59 -4.68 -4.06
C SER A 87 -17.83 -5.84 -3.44
N ARG A 88 -17.28 -6.73 -4.27
CA ARG A 88 -16.33 -7.78 -3.88
C ARG A 88 -14.89 -7.44 -4.24
N ALA A 89 -14.69 -6.37 -4.98
CA ALA A 89 -13.37 -5.92 -5.40
C ALA A 89 -12.53 -5.59 -4.17
N VAL A 90 -11.25 -5.96 -4.25
CA VAL A 90 -10.18 -5.58 -3.33
C VAL A 90 -8.99 -5.10 -4.14
N PRO A 91 -8.08 -4.30 -3.55
CA PRO A 91 -6.98 -3.78 -4.32
C PRO A 91 -5.92 -4.86 -4.56
N VAL A 92 -5.39 -4.89 -5.78
CA VAL A 92 -4.49 -5.93 -6.28
C VAL A 92 -3.29 -5.33 -6.98
N ASP A 93 -2.25 -6.14 -7.17
CA ASP A 93 -1.14 -5.77 -8.04
C ASP A 93 -1.59 -5.82 -9.51
N PHE A 94 -1.71 -4.64 -10.14
CA PHE A 94 -2.16 -4.52 -11.54
C PHE A 94 -1.29 -5.31 -12.54
N ARG A 95 -0.03 -5.60 -12.19
CA ARG A 95 0.87 -6.38 -13.03
C ARG A 95 0.49 -7.86 -13.04
N ARG A 96 -0.31 -8.29 -12.06
CA ARG A 96 -0.81 -9.67 -11.91
C ARG A 96 -2.29 -9.81 -12.24
N CYS A 97 -3.08 -8.75 -12.04
CA CYS A 97 -4.53 -8.80 -12.21
C CYS A 97 -5.08 -7.47 -12.72
N ARG A 98 -5.88 -7.51 -13.80
CA ARG A 98 -6.60 -6.35 -14.36
C ARG A 98 -8.05 -6.70 -14.76
N SER A 99 -8.64 -7.69 -14.09
CA SER A 99 -10.04 -8.07 -14.27
C SER A 99 -10.71 -8.39 -12.93
N SER A 100 -12.04 -8.25 -12.86
CA SER A 100 -12.80 -8.62 -11.66
C SER A 100 -12.63 -10.09 -11.27
N GLU A 101 -12.43 -10.98 -12.24
CA GLU A 101 -12.26 -12.43 -12.00
C GLU A 101 -11.09 -12.76 -11.06
N CYS A 102 -10.01 -11.97 -11.12
CA CYS A 102 -8.86 -12.14 -10.23
C CYS A 102 -8.81 -11.13 -9.09
N GLY A 103 -9.58 -10.03 -9.17
CA GLY A 103 -9.59 -8.93 -8.21
C GLY A 103 -10.71 -9.00 -7.16
N ASP A 104 -11.66 -9.92 -7.32
CA ASP A 104 -12.73 -10.14 -6.34
C ASP A 104 -12.28 -11.09 -5.21
N ALA A 105 -12.83 -10.86 -4.02
CA ALA A 105 -12.55 -11.66 -2.83
C ALA A 105 -13.85 -12.05 -2.09
N SER A 106 -13.71 -12.70 -0.91
CA SER A 106 -14.86 -13.05 -0.05
C SER A 106 -15.80 -11.85 0.14
N GLY A 107 -17.11 -12.13 0.17
CA GLY A 107 -18.16 -11.15 0.40
C GLY A 107 -18.30 -10.72 1.86
N GLU A 108 -17.66 -11.43 2.79
CA GLU A 108 -17.76 -11.21 4.22
C GLU A 108 -16.45 -11.56 4.96
N GLY A 109 -16.25 -10.95 6.12
CA GLY A 109 -15.21 -11.29 7.10
C GLY A 109 -13.83 -10.72 6.78
N LEU A 110 -12.80 -11.48 7.18
CA LEU A 110 -11.40 -11.16 6.93
C LEU A 110 -11.07 -11.39 5.45
N VAL A 111 -10.54 -10.36 4.79
CA VAL A 111 -10.20 -10.40 3.37
C VAL A 111 -8.77 -9.93 3.17
N ASP A 112 -7.81 -10.86 3.14
CA ASP A 112 -6.40 -10.60 2.90
C ASP A 112 -5.91 -11.14 1.56
N GLN A 113 -6.75 -11.91 0.86
CA GLN A 113 -6.49 -12.45 -0.47
C GLN A 113 -7.75 -12.43 -1.33
N THR A 114 -7.55 -12.42 -2.65
CA THR A 114 -8.61 -12.61 -3.65
C THR A 114 -9.05 -14.07 -3.72
N ASP A 115 -10.15 -14.36 -4.40
CA ASP A 115 -10.62 -15.73 -4.66
C ASP A 115 -9.57 -16.57 -5.42
N GLN A 116 -8.65 -15.91 -6.14
CA GLN A 116 -7.53 -16.52 -6.86
C GLN A 116 -6.22 -16.56 -6.05
N GLY A 117 -6.27 -16.22 -4.76
CA GLY A 117 -5.11 -16.25 -3.86
C GLY A 117 -4.09 -15.13 -4.10
N LEU A 118 -4.48 -14.05 -4.79
CA LEU A 118 -3.63 -12.85 -4.88
C LEU A 118 -3.72 -12.06 -3.58
N PRO A 119 -2.61 -11.50 -3.05
CA PRO A 119 -2.67 -10.69 -1.84
C PRO A 119 -3.40 -9.37 -2.11
N VAL A 120 -4.11 -8.89 -1.09
CA VAL A 120 -4.55 -7.49 -1.06
C VAL A 120 -3.31 -6.60 -1.05
N THR A 121 -3.19 -5.73 -2.04
CA THR A 121 -1.97 -4.97 -2.33
C THR A 121 -2.22 -3.47 -2.27
N ALA A 122 -1.30 -2.74 -1.66
CA ALA A 122 -1.18 -1.29 -1.82
C ALA A 122 0.21 -0.94 -2.36
N PHE A 123 0.24 -0.02 -3.30
CA PHE A 123 1.43 0.54 -3.86
C PHE A 123 1.86 1.76 -3.05
N VAL A 124 3.15 1.95 -2.82
CA VAL A 124 3.66 3.01 -1.94
C VAL A 124 4.46 4.01 -2.75
N HIS A 125 4.27 5.29 -2.44
CA HIS A 125 5.18 6.36 -2.82
C HIS A 125 5.46 7.24 -1.58
N VAL A 126 6.69 7.74 -1.47
CA VAL A 126 7.10 8.60 -0.37
C VAL A 126 7.68 9.91 -0.89
N ILE A 127 7.31 11.00 -0.23
CA ILE A 127 7.94 12.32 -0.40
C ILE A 127 8.45 12.76 0.97
N ASP A 128 9.77 12.79 1.13
CA ASP A 128 10.45 13.12 2.37
C ASP A 128 11.00 14.55 2.30
N CYS A 129 10.23 15.49 2.85
CA CYS A 129 10.60 16.91 2.92
C CYS A 129 11.32 17.27 4.23
N ARG A 130 11.79 16.28 5.00
CA ARG A 130 12.60 16.51 6.20
C ARG A 130 14.00 17.03 5.79
N GLU A 131 14.62 17.77 6.70
CA GLU A 131 15.95 18.34 6.48
C GLU A 131 16.98 17.24 6.14
N GLY A 132 17.74 17.44 5.07
CA GLY A 132 18.74 16.49 4.59
C GLY A 132 18.21 15.30 3.77
N ALA A 133 16.89 15.04 3.78
CA ALA A 133 16.27 13.99 2.96
C ALA A 133 15.69 14.53 1.64
N ALA A 134 15.29 15.80 1.60
CA ALA A 134 14.76 16.42 0.39
C ALA A 134 15.72 16.29 -0.79
N GLU A 135 17.02 16.57 -0.61
CA GLU A 135 18.02 16.46 -1.69
C GLU A 135 18.20 15.02 -2.23
N GLU A 136 17.92 13.99 -1.41
CA GLU A 136 17.97 12.58 -1.81
C GLU A 136 16.66 12.09 -2.43
N THR A 137 15.54 12.76 -2.16
CA THR A 137 14.19 12.39 -2.60
C THR A 137 13.82 12.97 -3.98
N GLU A 138 14.67 13.83 -4.55
CA GLU A 138 14.31 14.67 -5.69
C GLU A 138 14.32 13.96 -7.05
N ALA A 139 13.13 13.46 -7.40
CA ALA A 139 12.62 13.43 -8.76
C ALA A 139 11.67 14.62 -9.05
N GLY A 140 11.90 15.80 -8.43
CA GLY A 140 11.14 17.04 -8.70
C GLY A 140 9.95 17.30 -7.78
N ALA A 141 10.02 16.88 -6.51
CA ALA A 141 8.93 17.08 -5.55
C ALA A 141 8.93 18.51 -4.97
N ASP A 142 7.77 19.09 -4.67
CA ASP A 142 7.69 20.39 -3.99
C ASP A 142 7.83 20.20 -2.48
N CYS A 143 8.99 20.51 -1.92
CA CYS A 143 9.23 20.53 -0.47
C CYS A 143 9.26 21.94 0.14
N THR A 144 8.61 22.91 -0.50
CA THR A 144 8.58 24.30 -0.04
C THR A 144 7.29 24.67 0.71
N GLY A 145 7.34 25.78 1.45
CA GLY A 145 6.19 26.31 2.19
C GLY A 145 5.71 25.35 3.28
N ASP A 146 4.41 25.09 3.31
CA ASP A 146 3.77 24.22 4.32
C ASP A 146 4.19 22.75 4.22
N ARG A 147 4.86 22.35 3.13
CA ARG A 147 5.38 20.99 2.92
C ARG A 147 6.71 20.74 3.60
N ALA A 148 7.47 21.81 3.86
CA ALA A 148 8.81 21.72 4.40
C ALA A 148 8.80 21.07 5.81
N GLY A 149 9.70 20.12 6.02
CA GLY A 149 9.85 19.41 7.30
C GLY A 149 8.90 18.22 7.50
N ASN A 150 7.95 17.99 6.58
CA ASN A 150 7.02 16.87 6.67
C ASN A 150 7.54 15.61 5.96
N LEU A 151 7.02 14.45 6.34
CA LEU A 151 7.13 13.21 5.58
C LEU A 151 5.74 12.81 5.08
N TYR A 152 5.61 12.60 3.77
CA TYR A 152 4.36 12.18 3.15
C TYR A 152 4.46 10.73 2.69
N VAL A 153 3.47 9.93 3.07
CA VAL A 153 3.33 8.55 2.60
C VAL A 153 2.04 8.43 1.81
N GLN A 154 2.15 8.03 0.55
CA GLN A 154 1.01 7.82 -0.34
C GLN A 154 0.84 6.33 -0.59
N TYR A 155 -0.26 5.76 -0.13
CA TYR A 155 -0.68 4.41 -0.50
C TYR A 155 -1.67 4.50 -1.64
N TRP A 156 -1.38 3.83 -2.74
CA TRP A 156 -2.19 3.76 -3.93
C TRP A 156 -2.79 2.36 -4.05
N THR A 157 -4.10 2.29 -4.25
CA THR A 157 -4.84 1.05 -4.41
C THR A 157 -5.34 0.94 -5.83
N TYR A 158 -5.04 -0.18 -6.49
CA TYR A 158 -5.52 -0.46 -7.83
C TYR A 158 -6.66 -1.48 -7.80
N TYR A 159 -7.78 -1.16 -8.43
CA TYR A 159 -8.87 -2.07 -8.71
C TYR A 159 -8.98 -2.29 -10.22
N ALA A 160 -9.37 -3.50 -10.62
CA ALA A 160 -9.45 -3.88 -12.02
C ALA A 160 -10.51 -3.07 -12.81
N ASP A 161 -11.57 -2.67 -12.11
CA ASP A 161 -12.64 -1.83 -12.64
C ASP A 161 -13.20 -0.95 -11.53
N SER A 162 -13.95 0.08 -11.94
CA SER A 162 -14.84 0.86 -11.10
C SER A 162 -16.24 0.78 -11.69
N ALA A 163 -17.26 0.73 -10.83
CA ALA A 163 -18.65 0.67 -11.21
C ALA A 163 -19.51 1.42 -10.18
N THR A 164 -19.45 2.75 -10.20
CA THR A 164 -20.18 3.68 -9.31
C THR A 164 -21.70 3.45 -9.25
N LEU A 165 -22.30 2.73 -10.21
CA LEU A 165 -23.74 2.44 -10.30
C LEU A 165 -24.05 0.94 -10.40
N ARG A 166 -23.16 0.06 -9.92
CA ARG A 166 -23.37 -1.40 -9.93
C ARG A 166 -24.65 -1.74 -9.16
N GLY A 167 -25.63 -2.34 -9.84
CA GLY A 167 -26.94 -2.68 -9.26
C GLY A 167 -28.11 -1.75 -9.65
N VAL A 168 -27.87 -0.65 -10.37
CA VAL A 168 -28.93 0.20 -10.93
C VAL A 168 -29.26 -0.24 -12.38
N PRO A 169 -30.45 -0.80 -12.65
CA PRO A 169 -30.83 -1.19 -14.01
C PRO A 169 -30.75 0.01 -14.97
N VAL A 170 -30.22 -0.21 -16.18
CA VAL A 170 -30.09 0.80 -17.26
C VAL A 170 -28.98 1.85 -17.06
N ALA A 171 -28.59 2.17 -15.81
CA ALA A 171 -27.56 3.19 -15.52
C ALA A 171 -26.17 2.61 -15.15
N GLY A 172 -26.06 1.31 -14.86
CA GLY A 172 -24.80 0.68 -14.46
C GLY A 172 -23.62 0.88 -15.44
N ALA A 173 -23.89 1.02 -16.74
CA ALA A 173 -22.85 1.30 -17.75
C ALA A 173 -22.37 2.76 -17.75
N LYS A 174 -23.13 3.70 -17.17
CA LYS A 174 -22.81 5.14 -17.16
C LYS A 174 -21.81 5.56 -16.06
N GLY A 175 -21.27 4.59 -15.32
CA GLY A 175 -20.30 4.82 -14.25
C GLY A 175 -19.23 3.74 -14.17
N TYR A 176 -19.08 2.96 -15.26
CA TYR A 176 -18.11 1.90 -15.38
C TYR A 176 -16.88 2.39 -16.13
N HIS A 177 -15.69 2.08 -15.61
CA HIS A 177 -14.45 2.09 -16.37
C HIS A 177 -13.55 0.93 -15.94
N ALA A 178 -12.72 0.46 -16.86
CA ALA A 178 -11.60 -0.41 -16.52
C ALA A 178 -10.53 0.44 -15.80
N ASP A 179 -9.71 -0.19 -14.97
CA ASP A 179 -8.65 0.44 -14.18
C ASP A 179 -9.14 1.53 -13.24
N ASP A 180 -8.96 1.32 -11.95
CA ASP A 180 -9.28 2.32 -10.95
C ASP A 180 -8.12 2.51 -9.99
N TRP A 181 -7.67 3.74 -9.85
CA TRP A 181 -6.56 4.12 -8.98
C TRP A 181 -7.07 5.07 -7.90
N GLU A 182 -7.14 4.53 -6.69
CA GLU A 182 -7.50 5.27 -5.49
C GLU A 182 -6.29 5.38 -4.57
N SER A 183 -6.39 6.21 -3.53
CA SER A 183 -5.29 6.48 -2.61
C SER A 183 -5.76 6.81 -1.20
N VAL A 184 -4.87 6.53 -0.25
CA VAL A 184 -4.91 7.05 1.11
C VAL A 184 -3.53 7.59 1.44
N GLN A 185 -3.48 8.79 2.00
CA GLN A 185 -2.24 9.52 2.20
C GLN A 185 -2.10 9.94 3.64
N PHE A 186 -0.86 9.97 4.10
CA PHE A 186 -0.48 10.41 5.44
C PHE A 186 0.51 11.54 5.34
N ARG A 187 0.35 12.53 6.22
CA ARG A 187 1.32 13.61 6.46
C ARG A 187 1.80 13.47 7.89
N ILE A 188 3.11 13.28 8.04
CA ILE A 188 3.78 13.17 9.33
C ILE A 188 4.54 14.47 9.55
N GLY A 189 4.11 15.24 10.55
CA GLY A 189 4.72 16.51 10.93
C GLY A 189 6.04 16.34 11.69
N PRO A 190 6.90 17.37 11.73
CA PRO A 190 8.15 17.35 12.47
C PRO A 190 7.95 17.23 13.99
N ASP A 191 6.76 17.57 14.49
CA ASP A 191 6.35 17.41 15.88
C ASP A 191 5.77 16.02 16.21
N GLY A 192 5.71 15.14 15.20
CA GLY A 192 5.13 13.80 15.32
C GLY A 192 3.61 13.75 15.16
N SER A 193 2.96 14.88 14.81
CA SER A 193 1.56 14.87 14.38
C SER A 193 1.40 14.02 13.12
N VAL A 194 0.24 13.35 13.00
CA VAL A 194 -0.07 12.53 11.83
C VAL A 194 -1.47 12.86 11.35
N ASP A 195 -1.55 13.36 10.12
CA ASP A 195 -2.80 13.58 9.41
C ASP A 195 -2.98 12.53 8.33
N GLN A 196 -4.24 12.24 7.98
CA GLN A 196 -4.64 11.29 6.97
C GLN A 196 -5.73 11.90 6.07
N ARG A 197 -5.74 11.49 4.79
CA ARG A 197 -6.81 11.74 3.84
C ARG A 197 -6.97 10.58 2.87
N ALA A 198 -8.12 10.43 2.24
CA ALA A 198 -8.37 9.42 1.22
C ALA A 198 -8.94 10.06 -0.05
N SER A 199 -8.58 9.57 -1.24
CA SER A 199 -9.11 10.11 -2.48
C SER A 199 -10.59 9.78 -2.65
N SER A 200 -11.31 10.69 -3.29
CA SER A 200 -12.70 10.53 -3.69
C SER A 200 -12.93 11.32 -4.96
N HIS A 201 -13.09 10.60 -6.07
CA HIS A 201 -13.25 11.17 -7.41
C HIS A 201 -12.15 12.17 -7.75
N HIS A 202 -12.46 13.48 -7.80
CA HIS A 202 -11.54 14.57 -8.17
C HIS A 202 -10.87 15.25 -6.97
N GLY A 203 -11.00 14.71 -5.76
CA GLY A 203 -10.45 15.33 -4.55
C GLY A 203 -10.15 14.36 -3.43
N TYR A 204 -10.02 14.89 -2.21
CA TYR A 204 -9.71 14.14 -1.01
C TYR A 204 -10.72 14.39 0.12
N ASN A 205 -11.01 13.32 0.87
CA ASN A 205 -11.91 13.31 2.00
C ASN A 205 -11.20 12.87 3.29
N TYR A 206 -11.47 13.61 4.37
CA TYR A 206 -11.19 13.14 5.74
C TYR A 206 -12.37 12.37 6.30
N LYS A 207 -13.54 13.02 6.39
CA LYS A 207 -14.76 12.51 7.02
C LYS A 207 -15.94 12.59 6.07
N ARG A 208 -16.74 11.54 5.98
CA ARG A 208 -18.00 11.57 5.19
C ARG A 208 -18.97 12.55 5.85
N ASN A 209 -19.26 13.68 5.20
CA ASN A 209 -20.27 14.65 5.65
C ASN A 209 -21.03 15.23 4.44
N SER A 210 -22.18 15.85 4.69
CA SER A 210 -23.02 16.46 3.63
C SER A 210 -22.39 17.67 2.94
N GLY A 211 -21.26 18.18 3.41
CA GLY A 211 -20.44 19.23 2.79
C GLY A 211 -19.44 18.70 1.77
N ASN A 212 -19.11 17.40 1.80
CA ASN A 212 -18.17 16.76 0.87
C ASN A 212 -18.82 16.27 -0.42
N TRP A 213 -20.14 16.42 -0.54
CA TRP A 213 -20.92 15.97 -1.70
C TRP A 213 -20.36 16.48 -3.03
N ALA A 214 -19.74 17.66 -3.05
CA ALA A 214 -19.16 18.22 -4.26
C ALA A 214 -17.86 17.49 -4.65
N SER A 215 -17.05 17.01 -3.71
CA SER A 215 -15.92 16.12 -4.02
C SER A 215 -16.43 14.72 -4.37
N ASP A 216 -17.39 14.20 -3.61
CA ASP A 216 -18.02 12.89 -3.83
C ASP A 216 -18.77 12.81 -5.17
N ALA A 217 -19.22 13.93 -5.72
CA ALA A 217 -19.86 14.02 -7.03
C ALA A 217 -18.90 14.46 -8.15
N GLY A 218 -17.63 14.72 -7.83
CA GLY A 218 -16.63 15.17 -8.79
C GLY A 218 -16.80 16.61 -9.30
N VAL A 219 -17.44 17.48 -8.52
CA VAL A 219 -17.78 18.87 -8.86
C VAL A 219 -16.75 19.87 -8.33
N ALA A 220 -16.03 19.56 -7.24
CA ALA A 220 -15.01 20.43 -6.64
C ALA A 220 -13.96 19.64 -5.84
N SER A 221 -12.72 20.11 -5.79
CA SER A 221 -11.63 19.50 -5.03
C SER A 221 -11.46 20.09 -3.62
N HIS A 222 -11.08 19.24 -2.66
CA HIS A 222 -10.82 19.59 -1.26
C HIS A 222 -9.52 18.90 -0.80
N ASP A 223 -8.73 19.52 0.09
CA ASP A 223 -7.45 18.96 0.56
C ASP A 223 -7.64 17.73 1.46
N GLY A 224 -8.67 17.75 2.31
CA GLY A 224 -9.24 16.57 2.95
C GLY A 224 -8.40 15.98 4.08
N TRP A 225 -7.47 16.75 4.66
CA TRP A 225 -6.66 16.32 5.81
C TRP A 225 -7.44 16.36 7.13
N GLY A 226 -7.12 15.42 8.01
CA GLY A 226 -7.48 15.46 9.43
C GLY A 226 -6.72 14.39 10.21
N GLU A 227 -6.88 14.36 11.53
CA GLU A 227 -6.13 13.46 12.42
C GLU A 227 -6.21 11.99 11.99
N ALA A 228 -5.05 11.34 11.87
CA ALA A 228 -4.98 9.98 11.35
C ALA A 228 -5.79 8.96 12.18
N THR A 229 -6.56 8.14 11.47
CA THR A 229 -7.35 7.06 12.07
C THR A 229 -6.75 5.68 11.81
N HIS A 230 -5.84 5.60 10.84
CA HIS A 230 -5.31 4.34 10.29
C HIS A 230 -6.39 3.42 9.73
N LEU A 231 -7.50 4.00 9.26
CA LEU A 231 -8.60 3.29 8.62
C LEU A 231 -8.85 3.89 7.24
N LEU A 232 -9.07 3.03 6.25
CA LEU A 232 -9.62 3.40 4.96
C LEU A 232 -10.97 2.70 4.80
N LEU A 233 -12.05 3.48 4.69
CA LEU A 233 -13.34 2.98 4.22
C LEU A 233 -13.39 3.11 2.70
N VAL A 234 -13.46 1.97 2.01
CA VAL A 234 -13.58 1.87 0.56
C VAL A 234 -15.06 1.77 0.19
N SER A 235 -15.56 2.75 -0.57
CA SER A 235 -16.96 2.74 -0.99
C SER A 235 -17.28 1.66 -2.01
N GLY A 236 -18.47 1.10 -1.92
CA GLY A 236 -18.93 0.00 -2.77
C GLY A 236 -19.11 0.45 -4.21
N GLY A 237 -18.22 -0.02 -5.09
CA GLY A 237 -18.33 0.15 -6.54
C GLY A 237 -17.57 1.37 -7.08
N SER A 238 -17.58 2.52 -6.39
CA SER A 238 -16.80 3.70 -6.79
C SER A 238 -15.37 3.70 -6.26
N HIS A 239 -15.09 2.87 -5.25
CA HIS A 239 -13.82 2.79 -4.51
C HIS A 239 -13.37 4.09 -3.81
N ALA A 240 -14.15 5.17 -3.91
CA ALA A 240 -13.94 6.42 -3.21
C ALA A 240 -13.71 6.16 -1.70
N GLY A 241 -12.58 6.66 -1.23
CA GLY A 241 -12.09 6.46 0.12
C GLY A 241 -12.60 7.51 1.11
N ASN A 242 -12.71 7.10 2.37
CA ASN A 242 -12.88 8.00 3.51
C ASN A 242 -11.94 7.56 4.65
N ALA A 243 -11.27 8.52 5.30
CA ALA A 243 -10.40 8.25 6.45
C ALA A 243 -11.16 8.17 7.78
N PHE A 244 -12.37 8.72 7.88
CA PHE A 244 -13.17 8.76 9.10
C PHE A 244 -14.63 8.41 8.77
N ALA A 245 -15.00 7.15 8.95
CA ALA A 245 -16.38 6.69 8.85
C ALA A 245 -16.59 5.37 9.60
N PHE A 246 -17.74 5.26 10.29
CA PHE A 246 -18.26 3.99 10.79
C PHE A 246 -19.48 3.65 9.94
N ALA A 247 -19.35 2.63 9.09
CA ALA A 247 -20.45 2.02 8.36
C ALA A 247 -20.64 0.58 8.87
N GLU A 248 -21.67 -0.11 8.37
CA GLU A 248 -21.73 -1.57 8.51
C GLU A 248 -20.51 -2.17 7.78
N ILE A 249 -19.55 -2.67 8.55
CA ILE A 249 -18.32 -3.27 8.02
C ILE A 249 -18.58 -4.75 7.81
N ASP A 250 -18.76 -5.15 6.56
CA ASP A 250 -18.93 -6.55 6.20
C ASP A 250 -17.58 -7.24 5.93
N ARG A 251 -16.59 -6.47 5.47
CA ARG A 251 -15.28 -6.98 5.04
C ARG A 251 -14.14 -6.09 5.54
N PHE A 252 -13.04 -6.72 5.94
CA PHE A 252 -11.90 -6.03 6.52
C PHE A 252 -10.55 -6.66 6.15
N THR A 253 -9.55 -5.83 5.86
CA THR A 253 -8.15 -6.22 5.72
C THR A 253 -7.31 -5.53 6.81
N PRO A 254 -6.71 -6.27 7.76
CA PRO A 254 -5.79 -5.70 8.72
C PRO A 254 -4.57 -5.09 8.02
N SER A 255 -4.05 -3.98 8.55
CA SER A 255 -2.87 -3.29 8.00
C SER A 255 -1.65 -4.20 7.84
N SER A 256 -1.43 -5.12 8.78
CA SER A 256 -0.32 -6.09 8.75
C SER A 256 -0.43 -7.11 7.61
N ARG A 257 -1.62 -7.28 7.03
CA ARG A 257 -1.90 -8.24 5.95
C ARG A 257 -1.96 -7.61 4.57
N VAL A 258 -1.84 -6.29 4.47
CA VAL A 258 -1.70 -5.61 3.18
C VAL A 258 -0.26 -5.79 2.68
N HIS A 259 -0.13 -6.26 1.45
CA HIS A 259 1.13 -6.36 0.72
C HIS A 259 1.52 -4.98 0.17
N LEU A 260 2.76 -4.55 0.42
CA LEU A 260 3.27 -3.24 0.04
C LEU A 260 4.29 -3.31 -1.09
N VAL A 261 4.09 -2.50 -2.12
CA VAL A 261 4.94 -2.46 -3.31
C VAL A 261 5.42 -1.03 -3.58
N PRO A 262 6.74 -0.72 -3.48
CA PRO A 262 7.26 0.59 -3.88
C PRO A 262 6.96 0.91 -5.36
N LEU A 263 6.47 2.12 -5.65
CA LEU A 263 6.11 2.55 -6.99
C LEU A 263 7.27 3.11 -7.79
N GLU A 264 8.34 3.57 -7.17
CA GLU A 264 9.44 4.26 -7.84
C GLU A 264 10.05 3.39 -8.97
N PRO A 265 10.32 2.09 -8.77
CA PRO A 265 10.82 1.24 -9.86
C PRO A 265 9.80 1.04 -10.99
N ILE A 266 8.51 1.00 -10.67
CA ILE A 266 7.42 0.79 -11.63
C ILE A 266 7.21 2.05 -12.48
N ALA A 267 7.19 3.22 -11.84
CA ALA A 267 7.09 4.51 -12.50
C ALA A 267 8.29 4.77 -13.43
N ALA A 268 9.48 4.33 -13.02
CA ALA A 268 10.70 4.46 -13.82
C ALA A 268 10.73 3.51 -15.04
N GLU A 269 10.14 2.31 -14.95
CA GLU A 269 10.03 1.38 -16.08
C GLU A 269 9.13 1.95 -17.20
N GLY A 270 8.02 2.58 -16.82
CA GLY A 270 7.06 3.17 -17.75
C GLY A 270 6.33 2.12 -18.61
N GLY A 271 5.62 2.58 -19.65
CA GLY A 271 4.98 1.69 -20.64
C GLY A 271 3.66 1.04 -20.19
N PHE A 272 3.12 1.40 -19.02
CA PHE A 272 1.81 0.95 -18.58
C PHE A 272 0.72 1.91 -19.05
N GLU A 273 -0.28 1.36 -19.75
CA GLU A 273 -1.49 2.09 -20.14
C GLU A 273 -2.66 1.69 -19.24
N PHE A 274 -3.44 2.69 -18.82
CA PHE A 274 -4.62 2.55 -17.96
C PHE A 274 -5.75 3.41 -18.52
N ALA A 275 -7.01 3.06 -18.25
CA ALA A 275 -8.14 3.90 -18.64
C ALA A 275 -8.26 5.20 -17.82
N VAL A 276 -7.55 5.29 -16.69
CA VAL A 276 -7.43 6.46 -15.82
C VAL A 276 -5.97 6.85 -15.62
N SER A 277 -5.68 8.08 -15.18
CA SER A 277 -4.30 8.51 -14.90
C SER A 277 -3.63 7.62 -13.86
N ALA A 278 -2.45 7.09 -14.19
CA ALA A 278 -1.61 6.37 -13.25
C ALA A 278 -1.10 7.31 -12.12
N PRO A 279 -0.77 6.79 -10.92
CA PRO A 279 -0.30 7.58 -9.80
C PRO A 279 0.81 8.59 -10.15
N TRP A 280 1.83 8.15 -10.87
CA TRP A 280 3.01 8.96 -11.23
C TRP A 280 2.75 10.02 -12.31
N LEU A 281 1.54 10.10 -12.85
CA LEU A 281 1.12 11.16 -13.76
C LEU A 281 0.25 12.22 -13.08
N LYS A 282 -0.26 11.92 -11.87
CA LYS A 282 -1.13 12.82 -11.10
C LYS A 282 -0.31 13.92 -10.46
N LYS A 283 -0.86 15.13 -10.36
CA LYS A 283 -0.15 16.26 -9.73
C LYS A 283 0.33 15.94 -8.30
N VAL A 284 -0.49 15.21 -7.55
CA VAL A 284 -0.20 14.85 -6.16
C VAL A 284 1.06 13.99 -5.98
N TRP A 285 1.54 13.35 -7.05
CA TRP A 285 2.80 12.61 -7.06
C TRP A 285 4.00 13.48 -6.72
N LEU A 286 4.02 14.74 -7.17
CA LEU A 286 5.12 15.68 -6.89
C LEU A 286 4.71 16.78 -5.90
N ASP A 287 3.41 17.06 -5.79
CA ASP A 287 2.85 18.04 -4.86
C ASP A 287 1.96 17.31 -3.85
N PRO A 288 2.49 16.83 -2.70
CA PRO A 288 1.71 16.06 -1.73
C PRO A 288 0.55 16.83 -1.09
N GLU A 289 0.47 18.14 -1.29
CA GLU A 289 -0.63 19.00 -0.80
C GLU A 289 -1.62 19.36 -1.93
N ALA A 290 -1.44 18.80 -3.13
CA ALA A 290 -2.40 18.95 -4.21
C ALA A 290 -3.80 18.49 -3.74
N ARG A 291 -4.80 19.27 -4.13
CA ARG A 291 -6.22 19.02 -3.77
C ARG A 291 -6.92 18.09 -4.75
N GLY A 292 -6.40 17.99 -5.96
CA GLY A 292 -6.95 17.17 -7.03
C GLY A 292 -6.26 15.82 -7.15
N THR A 293 -6.95 14.87 -7.74
CA THR A 293 -6.50 13.49 -8.01
C THR A 293 -6.20 13.26 -9.50
N ASP A 294 -6.18 14.34 -10.29
CA ASP A 294 -5.95 14.35 -11.74
C ASP A 294 -4.46 14.40 -12.11
#